data_AF-A0A937Z002-F1
#
_entry.id   AF-A0A937Z002-F1
#
_cell.length_a   1.000
_cell.length_b   1.000
_cell.length_c   1.000
_cell.angle_alpha   90.00
_cell.angle_beta   90.00
_cell.angle_gamma   90.00
#
_symmetry.space_group_name_H-M   'P 1'
#
loop_
_entity.id
_entity.type
_entity.pdbx_description
1 polymer ?
#
loop_
_entity_poly.entity_id
_entity_poly.type
_entity_poly.pdbx_seq_one_letter_code
_entity_poly.pdbx_strand_id
1 'polypeptide(L)'
;QMEARQPGFNPQTLVETMVWDKAHQRVVTSSEGMEGGAQPGVPFSSLRLVDVELEPLGHISDQQEYRVMVGYNVIASLLPEHRGGEAGQVGTVPFRRLEDARLRLVNLGPRSSRTSAPDGVGFPVCTVCGEARSPFASPAEIENFSKGHEEVCGRGTSWVALHADVRSELLLLGPFEDDAAAINAVVALQIGIRRVLETGDQDLEVMTLKEADDREVGVLFDPMPGGSGLLPLLRQHWGEVIQAARESLSACDCESACYRCVLNFRNQQHHGALNRHAALNALTDIDGSFKATHAIPPSFVEQSVDTDAADSKAEEWFTALLKTKSFPLYDAAQYQVSLSGGSHTIADFAFTTAKVLVFIDGLSKPIHGNPEQQRKDKVARAKARAQGWSVVESSAQALKDKTMAAALLDELAVYLEAVEGD
;
A
#
# COMPACT_ATOMS: atom_id res chain seq x y z
N GLN A 1 25.57 -1.03 1.50
CA GLN A 1 25.50 -1.38 0.07
C GLN A 1 24.08 -1.83 -0.24
N MET A 2 23.55 -1.56 -1.44
CA MET A 2 22.31 -2.17 -1.91
C MET A 2 22.60 -3.60 -2.31
N GLU A 3 22.28 -4.52 -1.40
CA GLU A 3 22.46 -5.95 -1.59
C GLU A 3 21.12 -6.63 -1.41
N ALA A 4 20.85 -7.67 -2.21
CA ALA A 4 19.70 -8.51 -1.99
C ALA A 4 20.13 -9.90 -1.58
N ARG A 5 19.33 -10.51 -0.70
CA ARG A 5 19.40 -11.95 -0.43
C ARG A 5 18.93 -12.79 -1.64
N GLN A 6 18.34 -12.17 -2.66
CA GLN A 6 17.80 -12.83 -3.84
C GLN A 6 18.74 -12.72 -5.06
N PRO A 7 19.03 -13.83 -5.76
CA PRO A 7 19.75 -13.82 -7.03
C PRO A 7 18.98 -13.01 -8.09
N GLY A 8 19.66 -12.11 -8.80
CA GLY A 8 19.07 -11.34 -9.90
C GLY A 8 18.36 -10.04 -9.50
N PHE A 9 18.47 -9.61 -8.24
CA PHE A 9 17.98 -8.30 -7.83
C PHE A 9 18.64 -7.17 -8.62
N ASN A 10 17.81 -6.30 -9.18
CA ASN A 10 18.25 -5.08 -9.83
C ASN A 10 17.79 -3.88 -8.98
N PRO A 11 18.71 -3.09 -8.38
CA PRO A 11 18.36 -1.91 -7.58
C PRO A 11 17.47 -0.90 -8.31
N GLN A 12 17.41 -0.93 -9.64
CA GLN A 12 16.52 -0.09 -10.43
C GLN A 12 15.04 -0.39 -10.24
N THR A 13 14.67 -1.59 -9.81
CA THR A 13 13.26 -1.91 -9.51
C THR A 13 12.75 -1.18 -8.27
N LEU A 14 13.64 -0.61 -7.45
CA LEU A 14 13.28 0.24 -6.31
C LEU A 14 13.05 1.70 -6.71
N VAL A 15 13.40 2.12 -7.92
CA VAL A 15 13.24 3.51 -8.36
C VAL A 15 11.89 3.65 -9.06
N GLU A 16 11.00 4.44 -8.47
CA GLU A 16 9.69 4.76 -9.02
C GLU A 16 9.65 6.22 -9.48
N THR A 17 8.87 6.51 -10.52
CA THR A 17 8.56 7.89 -10.92
C THR A 17 7.23 8.29 -10.30
N MET A 18 7.22 9.42 -9.60
CA MET A 18 6.05 9.99 -8.95
C MET A 18 5.85 11.43 -9.39
N VAL A 19 4.64 11.96 -9.20
CA VAL A 19 4.31 13.35 -9.53
C VAL A 19 3.95 14.08 -8.24
N TRP A 20 4.63 15.20 -7.96
CA TRP A 20 4.29 16.06 -6.85
C TRP A 20 3.37 17.18 -7.31
N ASP A 21 2.10 17.10 -6.90
CA ASP A 21 1.10 18.14 -7.06
C ASP A 21 1.24 19.14 -5.89
N LYS A 22 2.03 20.20 -6.13
CA LYS A 22 2.32 21.23 -5.12
C LYS A 22 1.08 22.04 -4.73
N ALA A 23 0.10 22.19 -5.63
CA ALA A 23 -1.10 22.97 -5.36
C ALA A 23 -1.98 22.28 -4.32
N HIS A 24 -2.09 20.95 -4.44
CA HIS A 24 -2.90 20.12 -3.57
C HIS A 24 -2.08 19.37 -2.50
N GLN A 25 -0.77 19.65 -2.39
CA GLN A 25 0.15 19.01 -1.43
C GLN A 25 0.05 17.46 -1.41
N ARG A 26 -0.08 16.84 -2.59
CA ARG A 26 -0.22 15.38 -2.73
C ARG A 26 0.83 14.79 -3.67
N VAL A 27 1.13 13.51 -3.46
CA VAL A 27 2.00 12.72 -4.36
C VAL A 27 1.17 11.61 -4.98
N VAL A 28 1.23 11.51 -6.31
CA VAL A 28 0.55 10.46 -7.09
C VAL A 28 1.57 9.60 -7.85
N THR A 29 1.24 8.32 -8.02
CA THR A 29 2.06 7.42 -8.84
C THR A 29 1.70 7.57 -10.32
N SER A 30 2.69 7.49 -11.22
CA SER A 30 2.47 7.72 -12.65
C SER A 30 1.52 6.72 -13.33
N SER A 31 1.26 5.57 -12.70
CA SER A 31 0.33 4.53 -13.19
C SER A 31 -1.12 4.78 -12.80
N GLU A 32 -1.39 5.65 -11.83
CA GLU A 32 -2.75 6.07 -11.48
C GLU A 32 -3.17 7.15 -12.48
N GLY A 33 -3.78 6.71 -13.59
CA GLY A 33 -4.36 7.62 -14.56
C GLY A 33 -5.37 8.53 -13.87
N MET A 34 -5.04 9.82 -13.74
CA MET A 34 -6.02 10.83 -13.39
C MET A 34 -7.04 10.90 -14.54
N GLU A 35 -8.27 10.42 -14.29
CA GLU A 35 -9.41 10.74 -15.15
C GLU A 35 -9.61 12.26 -15.12
N GLY A 36 -9.25 12.94 -16.22
CA GLY A 36 -9.39 14.38 -16.36
C GLY A 36 -8.06 15.05 -16.68
N GLY A 37 -7.79 15.22 -17.98
CA GLY A 37 -6.54 15.73 -18.53
C GLY A 37 -5.96 16.99 -17.86
N ALA A 38 -4.82 16.80 -17.22
CA ALA A 38 -3.63 17.65 -17.10
C ALA A 38 -2.84 17.14 -15.88
N GLN A 39 -1.56 16.79 -16.01
CA GLN A 39 -0.71 16.51 -14.85
C GLN A 39 -0.30 17.85 -14.23
N PRO A 40 -0.84 18.28 -13.07
CA PRO A 40 -0.55 19.59 -12.52
C PRO A 40 0.69 19.57 -11.61
N GLY A 41 1.63 18.66 -11.84
CA GLY A 41 2.73 18.41 -10.91
C GLY A 41 4.09 18.20 -11.57
N VAL A 42 5.14 18.29 -10.74
CA VAL A 42 6.52 18.10 -11.16
C VAL A 42 6.88 16.63 -10.98
N PRO A 43 7.31 15.90 -12.03
CA PRO A 43 7.75 14.52 -11.88
C PRO A 43 9.08 14.48 -11.11
N PHE A 44 9.23 13.49 -10.23
CA PHE A 44 10.46 13.22 -9.51
C PHE A 44 10.69 11.72 -9.37
N SER A 45 11.96 11.32 -9.21
CA SER A 45 12.32 9.94 -8.91
C SER A 45 12.29 9.72 -7.41
N SER A 46 11.73 8.58 -6.98
CA SER A 46 11.66 8.17 -5.59
C SER A 46 12.25 6.78 -5.42
N LEU A 47 13.11 6.59 -4.44
CA LEU A 47 13.72 5.32 -4.10
C LEU A 47 12.91 4.65 -2.99
N ARG A 48 12.44 3.44 -3.26
CA ARG A 48 11.72 2.62 -2.30
C ARG A 48 12.70 2.09 -1.24
N LEU A 49 12.40 2.38 0.01
CA LEU A 49 13.09 1.83 1.17
C LEU A 49 12.57 0.41 1.43
N VAL A 50 13.47 -0.57 1.36
CA VAL A 50 13.23 -1.97 1.71
C VAL A 50 14.38 -2.41 2.61
N ASP A 51 14.07 -2.94 3.80
CA ASP A 51 15.04 -3.49 4.76
C ASP A 51 16.36 -2.69 4.88
N VAL A 52 16.23 -1.42 5.31
CA VAL A 52 17.34 -0.46 5.30
C VAL A 52 18.25 -0.62 6.52
N GLU A 53 19.53 -0.88 6.27
CA GLU A 53 20.61 -0.76 7.25
C GLU A 53 21.52 0.42 6.86
N LEU A 54 21.76 1.34 7.80
CA LEU A 54 22.63 2.51 7.58
C LEU A 54 23.92 2.34 8.37
N GLU A 55 25.04 2.27 7.65
CA GLU A 55 26.38 2.29 8.25
C GLU A 55 27.04 3.65 7.96
N PRO A 56 27.52 4.37 8.99
CA PRO A 56 28.24 5.62 8.77
C PRO A 56 29.59 5.34 8.11
N LEU A 57 29.82 5.93 6.93
CA LEU A 57 31.11 5.95 6.28
C LEU A 57 31.98 7.07 6.89
N GLY A 58 32.60 6.81 8.05
CA GLY A 58 33.51 7.74 8.70
C GLY A 58 33.98 7.32 10.10
N HIS A 59 35.01 7.99 10.64
CA HIS A 59 35.48 7.75 12.01
C HIS A 59 34.52 8.39 13.03
N ILE A 60 34.22 7.65 14.10
CA ILE A 60 33.46 8.14 15.25
C ILE A 60 34.24 9.31 15.88
N SER A 61 33.67 10.51 15.84
CA SER A 61 34.18 11.69 16.56
C SER A 61 33.18 12.15 17.61
N ASP A 62 33.68 12.89 18.59
CA ASP A 62 32.96 13.60 19.65
C ASP A 62 31.91 14.61 19.12
N GLN A 63 31.92 14.95 17.83
CA GLN A 63 30.85 15.73 17.20
C GLN A 63 29.61 14.89 16.83
N GLN A 64 29.67 13.55 16.90
CA GLN A 64 28.53 12.67 16.59
C GLN A 64 27.43 12.68 17.66
N GLU A 65 27.67 13.25 18.84
CA GLU A 65 26.68 13.34 19.92
C GLU A 65 25.55 14.37 19.65
N TYR A 66 25.72 15.25 18.66
CA TYR A 66 24.69 16.18 18.27
C TYR A 66 23.74 15.53 17.26
N ARG A 67 22.66 14.91 17.78
CA ARG A 67 21.49 14.56 16.97
C ARG A 67 20.87 15.86 16.42
N VAL A 68 21.28 16.26 15.23
CA VAL A 68 20.61 17.36 14.52
C VAL A 68 19.27 16.83 14.04
N MET A 69 18.19 17.28 14.68
CA MET A 69 16.85 17.00 14.19
C MET A 69 16.49 17.96 13.06
N VAL A 70 16.31 17.40 11.87
CA VAL A 70 15.95 18.12 10.66
C VAL A 70 14.47 17.85 10.36
N GLY A 71 13.71 18.91 10.09
CA GLY A 71 12.34 18.77 9.59
C GLY A 71 12.35 18.35 8.13
N TYR A 72 11.58 17.33 7.79
CA TYR A 72 11.40 16.80 6.43
C TYR A 72 10.00 17.11 5.90
N ASN A 73 9.86 17.15 4.58
CA ASN A 73 8.56 17.18 3.91
C ASN A 73 8.12 15.74 3.65
N VAL A 74 7.26 15.19 4.51
CA VAL A 74 6.73 13.83 4.34
C VAL A 74 5.27 13.94 3.92
N ILE A 75 4.99 13.53 2.69
CA ILE A 75 3.63 13.47 2.15
C ILE A 75 3.18 12.02 2.18
N ALA A 76 1.97 11.79 2.67
CA ALA A 76 1.37 10.48 2.69
C ALA A 76 0.30 10.33 1.60
N SER A 77 0.16 9.11 1.09
CA SER A 77 -0.87 8.74 0.12
C SER A 77 -1.48 7.41 0.54
N LEU A 78 -2.80 7.36 0.70
CA LEU A 78 -3.51 6.11 0.96
C LEU A 78 -3.56 5.30 -0.34
N LEU A 79 -2.99 4.09 -0.34
CA LEU A 79 -3.10 3.17 -1.46
C LEU A 79 -4.43 2.40 -1.37
N PRO A 80 -4.96 1.87 -2.49
CA PRO A 80 -6.29 1.25 -2.48
C PRO A 80 -6.39 -0.04 -1.67
N GLU A 81 -5.28 -0.60 -1.19
CA GLU A 81 -5.25 -1.88 -0.47
C GLU A 81 -5.64 -1.73 1.02
N HIS A 82 -6.66 -2.47 1.45
CA HIS A 82 -7.06 -2.65 2.85
C HIS A 82 -7.92 -3.91 3.03
N ARG A 83 -7.92 -4.51 4.23
CA ARG A 83 -8.76 -5.67 4.59
C ARG A 83 -10.20 -5.32 4.95
N GLY A 84 -10.59 -4.07 4.73
CA GLY A 84 -11.94 -3.57 5.01
C GLY A 84 -11.92 -2.69 6.25
N GLY A 85 -13.07 -2.56 6.90
CA GLY A 85 -13.20 -1.79 8.13
C GLY A 85 -14.60 -1.26 8.33
N GLU A 86 -14.72 -0.06 8.89
CA GLU A 86 -16.01 0.56 9.19
C GLU A 86 -15.99 2.07 9.01
N ALA A 87 -17.15 2.63 8.68
CA ALA A 87 -17.37 4.06 8.60
C ALA A 87 -18.51 4.48 9.53
N GLY A 88 -18.41 5.68 10.08
CA GLY A 88 -19.41 6.18 11.02
C GLY A 88 -19.20 7.63 11.40
N GLN A 89 -19.71 7.99 12.58
CA GLN A 89 -19.53 9.30 13.18
C GLN A 89 -18.99 9.19 14.60
N VAL A 90 -18.14 10.14 14.98
CA VAL A 90 -17.67 10.38 16.35
C VAL A 90 -17.88 11.86 16.65
N GLY A 91 -18.74 12.16 17.63
CA GLY A 91 -19.29 13.50 17.78
C GLY A 91 -20.05 13.93 16.52
N THR A 92 -19.63 15.05 15.92
CA THR A 92 -20.15 15.59 14.66
C THR A 92 -19.26 15.24 13.45
N VAL A 93 -18.13 14.57 13.67
CA VAL A 93 -17.12 14.32 12.64
C VAL A 93 -17.26 12.89 12.10
N PRO A 94 -17.28 12.70 10.78
CA PRO A 94 -17.23 11.35 10.21
C PRO A 94 -15.88 10.68 10.48
N PHE A 95 -15.89 9.36 10.63
CA PHE A 95 -14.67 8.57 10.74
C PHE A 95 -14.70 7.39 9.79
N ARG A 96 -13.51 6.93 9.40
CA ARG A 96 -13.28 5.62 8.79
C ARG A 96 -12.17 4.91 9.56
N ARG A 97 -12.39 3.65 9.90
CA ARG A 97 -11.34 2.75 10.38
C ARG A 97 -11.05 1.76 9.27
N LEU A 98 -9.79 1.65 8.87
CA LEU A 98 -9.35 0.69 7.85
C LEU A 98 -8.38 -0.31 8.47
N GLU A 99 -8.58 -1.59 8.20
CA GLU A 99 -7.74 -2.68 8.68
C GLU A 99 -6.68 -3.05 7.65
N ASP A 100 -5.43 -3.28 8.09
CA ASP A 100 -4.30 -3.66 7.23
C ASP A 100 -4.23 -2.80 5.95
N ALA A 101 -4.43 -1.49 6.11
CA ALA A 101 -4.43 -0.55 5.00
C ALA A 101 -3.01 -0.15 4.66
N ARG A 102 -2.76 0.01 3.36
CA ARG A 102 -1.44 0.37 2.85
C ARG A 102 -1.33 1.88 2.69
N LEU A 103 -0.41 2.48 3.43
CA LEU A 103 -0.11 3.89 3.40
C LEU A 103 1.29 4.08 2.82
N ARG A 104 1.41 4.89 1.78
CA ARG A 104 2.69 5.28 1.20
C ARG A 104 3.15 6.58 1.84
N LEU A 105 4.37 6.58 2.38
CA LEU A 105 5.01 7.75 2.96
C LEU A 105 6.16 8.17 2.05
N VAL A 106 6.13 9.41 1.53
CA VAL A 106 7.14 9.95 0.61
C VAL A 106 7.86 11.12 1.28
N ASN A 107 9.13 10.91 1.62
CA ASN A 107 10.02 11.96 2.09
C ASN A 107 10.63 12.69 0.89
N LEU A 108 10.10 13.88 0.63
CA LEU A 108 10.56 14.78 -0.42
C LEU A 108 11.86 15.51 -0.06
N GLY A 109 12.44 15.30 1.13
CA GLY A 109 13.68 15.95 1.55
C GLY A 109 13.46 17.02 2.63
N PRO A 110 14.54 17.71 3.04
CA PRO A 110 14.47 18.68 4.14
C PRO A 110 13.59 19.90 3.82
N ARG A 111 12.92 20.44 4.84
CA ARG A 111 12.16 21.70 4.75
C ARG A 111 13.02 22.95 4.57
N SER A 112 14.31 22.82 4.83
CA SER A 112 15.25 23.94 4.82
C SER A 112 15.58 24.37 3.40
N SER A 113 15.48 25.67 3.13
CA SER A 113 15.93 26.29 1.88
C SER A 113 17.45 26.21 1.65
N ARG A 114 18.22 25.73 2.63
CA ARG A 114 19.68 25.54 2.54
C ARG A 114 20.09 24.21 1.89
N THR A 115 19.14 23.42 1.38
CA THR A 115 19.43 22.18 0.65
C THR A 115 20.10 22.49 -0.70
N SER A 116 20.99 21.60 -1.15
CA SER A 116 21.59 21.62 -2.48
C SER A 116 20.73 20.92 -3.55
N ALA A 117 19.55 20.42 -3.17
CA ALA A 117 18.62 19.76 -4.08
C ALA A 117 18.07 20.75 -5.13
N PRO A 118 18.15 20.45 -6.45
CA PRO A 118 17.77 21.39 -7.52
C PRO A 118 16.35 21.97 -7.38
N ASP A 119 15.35 21.12 -7.11
CA ASP A 119 13.95 21.51 -6.94
C ASP A 119 13.50 21.51 -5.47
N GLY A 120 14.46 21.46 -4.55
CA GLY A 120 14.20 21.21 -3.13
C GLY A 120 13.73 19.79 -2.82
N VAL A 121 13.78 18.88 -3.80
CA VAL A 121 13.31 17.50 -3.67
C VAL A 121 14.47 16.52 -3.62
N GLY A 122 14.40 15.63 -2.64
CA GLY A 122 15.18 14.41 -2.57
C GLY A 122 16.54 14.53 -1.89
N PHE A 123 17.28 13.45 -2.02
CA PHE A 123 18.56 13.19 -1.41
C PHE A 123 19.54 12.75 -2.51
N PRO A 124 20.82 13.13 -2.42
CA PRO A 124 21.83 12.68 -3.36
C PRO A 124 22.18 11.22 -3.02
N VAL A 125 21.74 10.29 -3.87
CA VAL A 125 21.91 8.85 -3.67
C VAL A 125 22.45 8.19 -4.94
N CYS A 126 23.42 7.29 -4.78
CA CYS A 126 23.80 6.37 -5.84
C CYS A 126 22.79 5.23 -5.91
N THR A 127 21.93 5.20 -6.93
CA THR A 127 20.92 4.14 -7.11
C THR A 127 21.51 2.79 -7.53
N VAL A 128 22.84 2.63 -7.60
CA VAL A 128 23.52 1.33 -7.76
C VAL A 128 23.85 0.75 -6.40
N CYS A 129 24.61 1.47 -5.59
CA CYS A 129 25.20 0.94 -4.37
C CYS A 129 24.51 1.41 -3.09
N GLY A 130 23.59 2.37 -3.18
CA GLY A 130 22.85 2.93 -2.05
C GLY A 130 23.62 3.94 -1.20
N GLU A 131 24.87 4.28 -1.56
CA GLU A 131 25.58 5.34 -0.84
C GLU A 131 24.84 6.67 -1.02
N ALA A 132 24.75 7.43 0.07
CA ALA A 132 24.09 8.72 0.10
C ALA A 132 25.01 9.79 0.69
N ARG A 133 24.73 11.05 0.36
CA ARG A 133 25.33 12.22 1.01
C ARG A 133 24.27 13.10 1.63
N SER A 134 24.72 13.98 2.53
CA SER A 134 23.83 14.97 3.13
C SER A 134 23.27 15.88 2.04
N PRO A 135 21.97 16.16 2.01
CA PRO A 135 21.40 17.16 1.10
C PRO A 135 21.90 18.58 1.42
N PHE A 136 22.56 18.78 2.56
CA PHE A 136 23.21 20.05 2.95
C PHE A 136 24.70 20.13 2.57
N ALA A 137 25.25 19.09 1.93
CA ALA A 137 26.61 19.12 1.44
C ALA A 137 26.79 20.20 0.36
N SER A 138 28.01 20.73 0.24
CA SER A 138 28.29 21.78 -0.73
C SER A 138 28.10 21.29 -2.17
N PRO A 139 27.76 22.15 -3.15
CA PRO A 139 27.63 21.74 -4.54
C PRO A 139 28.86 21.02 -5.10
N ALA A 140 30.07 21.46 -4.71
CA ALA A 140 31.32 20.83 -5.11
C ALA A 140 31.49 19.41 -4.52
N GLU A 141 31.04 19.20 -3.28
CA GLU A 141 31.05 17.88 -2.65
C GLU A 141 30.06 16.93 -3.33
N ILE A 142 28.85 17.40 -3.66
CA ILE A 142 27.86 16.64 -4.42
C ILE A 142 28.39 16.26 -5.80
N GLU A 143 29.03 17.20 -6.51
CA GLU A 143 29.62 16.94 -7.82
C GLU A 143 30.73 15.88 -7.75
N ASN A 144 31.63 16.01 -6.77
CA ASN A 144 32.70 15.03 -6.55
C ASN A 144 32.16 13.65 -6.18
N PHE A 145 31.11 13.62 -5.35
CA PHE A 145 30.41 12.39 -4.98
C PHE A 145 29.82 11.70 -6.22
N SER A 146 29.15 12.45 -7.10
CA SER A 146 28.61 11.92 -8.35
C SER A 146 29.70 11.37 -9.27
N LYS A 147 30.79 12.13 -9.47
CA LYS A 147 31.93 11.70 -10.32
C LYS A 147 32.60 10.42 -9.81
N GLY A 148 32.81 10.31 -8.50
CA GLY A 148 33.35 9.09 -7.90
C GLY A 148 32.50 7.85 -8.20
N HIS A 149 31.17 8.01 -8.19
CA HIS A 149 30.26 6.93 -8.56
C HIS A 149 30.19 6.67 -10.07
N GLU A 150 30.45 7.66 -10.95
CA GLU A 150 30.60 7.40 -12.39
C GLU A 150 31.75 6.43 -12.66
N GLU A 151 32.88 6.60 -11.96
CA GLU A 151 34.07 5.75 -12.12
C GLU A 151 33.88 4.36 -11.51
N VAL A 152 33.30 4.27 -10.30
CA VAL A 152 33.21 3.01 -9.54
C VAL A 152 31.94 2.22 -9.87
N CYS A 153 30.82 2.91 -10.05
CA CYS A 153 29.49 2.31 -10.23
C CYS A 153 28.98 2.43 -11.68
N GLY A 154 29.74 3.05 -12.58
CA GLY A 154 29.41 3.21 -14.00
C GLY A 154 28.34 4.26 -14.29
N ARG A 155 27.86 4.99 -13.28
CA ARG A 155 26.93 6.12 -13.41
C ARG A 155 26.96 7.04 -12.19
N GLY A 156 26.63 8.31 -12.43
CA GLY A 156 26.54 9.32 -11.39
C GLY A 156 25.39 9.09 -10.42
N THR A 157 25.37 9.91 -9.37
CA THR A 157 24.31 9.88 -8.37
C THR A 157 23.08 10.64 -8.83
N SER A 158 21.92 10.27 -8.32
CA SER A 158 20.65 10.94 -8.61
C SER A 158 20.10 11.61 -7.37
N TRP A 159 19.38 12.73 -7.57
CA TRP A 159 18.52 13.30 -6.55
C TRP A 159 17.21 12.52 -6.54
N VAL A 160 16.97 11.75 -5.48
CA VAL A 160 15.77 10.91 -5.33
C VAL A 160 15.07 11.21 -4.01
N ALA A 161 13.75 11.31 -4.04
CA ALA A 161 12.95 11.20 -2.81
C ALA A 161 13.11 9.79 -2.23
N LEU A 162 12.73 9.62 -0.96
CA LEU A 162 12.69 8.30 -0.34
C LEU A 162 11.24 7.96 0.01
N HIS A 163 10.80 6.75 -0.27
CA HIS A 163 9.47 6.33 0.14
C HIS A 163 9.44 4.95 0.79
N ALA A 164 8.46 4.74 1.65
CA ALA A 164 8.15 3.45 2.24
C ALA A 164 6.64 3.23 2.20
N ASP A 165 6.24 1.97 2.01
CA ASP A 165 4.85 1.58 2.12
C ASP A 165 4.68 0.85 3.45
N VAL A 166 3.86 1.42 4.34
CA VAL A 166 3.52 0.82 5.63
C VAL A 166 2.15 0.18 5.55
N ARG A 167 1.98 -0.94 6.24
CA ARG A 167 0.68 -1.58 6.43
C ARG A 167 0.29 -1.45 7.89
N SER A 168 -0.84 -0.80 8.14
CA SER A 168 -1.32 -0.55 9.49
C SER A 168 -2.83 -0.42 9.53
N GLU A 169 -3.37 -0.50 10.74
CA GLU A 169 -4.72 -0.05 11.01
C GLU A 169 -4.74 1.49 11.02
N LEU A 170 -5.66 2.09 10.27
CA LEU A 170 -5.78 3.53 10.13
C LEU A 170 -7.09 4.01 10.76
N LEU A 171 -7.03 5.06 11.57
CA LEU A 171 -8.19 5.87 11.94
C LEU A 171 -8.13 7.18 11.17
N LEU A 172 -9.09 7.37 10.26
CA LEU A 172 -9.28 8.58 9.48
C LEU A 172 -10.43 9.40 10.06
N LEU A 173 -10.19 10.67 10.37
CA LEU A 173 -11.17 11.64 10.86
C LEU A 173 -11.38 12.73 9.81
N GLY A 174 -12.63 13.14 9.62
CA GLY A 174 -13.00 14.18 8.67
C GLY A 174 -14.03 13.70 7.64
N PRO A 175 -14.24 14.46 6.56
CA PRO A 175 -13.39 15.55 6.08
C PRO A 175 -13.44 16.80 6.96
N PHE A 176 -12.34 17.56 6.93
CA PHE A 176 -12.20 18.89 7.53
C PHE A 176 -12.14 19.97 6.44
N GLU A 177 -12.33 21.23 6.84
CA GLU A 177 -12.32 22.37 5.93
C GLU A 177 -10.95 22.61 5.29
N ASP A 178 -9.88 22.47 6.07
CA ASP A 178 -8.50 22.65 5.62
C ASP A 178 -7.49 21.78 6.40
N ASP A 179 -6.23 21.79 5.95
CA ASP A 179 -5.13 21.03 6.57
C ASP A 179 -4.92 21.45 8.04
N ALA A 180 -5.15 22.73 8.35
CA ALA A 180 -4.99 23.25 9.71
C ALA A 180 -6.03 22.64 10.65
N ALA A 181 -7.29 22.56 10.25
CA ALA A 181 -8.35 21.90 11.01
C ALA A 181 -8.03 20.41 11.21
N ALA A 182 -7.64 19.71 10.13
CA ALA A 182 -7.30 18.29 10.18
C ALA A 182 -6.12 17.99 11.11
N ILE A 183 -5.01 18.71 10.98
CA ILE A 183 -3.81 18.46 11.80
C ILE A 183 -4.04 18.82 13.27
N ASN A 184 -4.75 19.92 13.56
CA ASN A 184 -5.05 20.28 14.94
C ASN A 184 -5.94 19.22 15.60
N ALA A 185 -6.89 18.63 14.89
CA ALA A 185 -7.73 17.55 15.41
C ALA A 185 -6.90 16.32 15.82
N VAL A 186 -6.05 15.81 14.91
CA VAL A 186 -5.28 14.58 15.17
C VAL A 186 -4.13 14.79 16.15
N VAL A 187 -3.48 15.97 16.17
CA VAL A 187 -2.47 16.31 17.18
C VAL A 187 -3.09 16.46 18.56
N ALA A 188 -4.27 17.10 18.67
CA ALA A 188 -4.99 17.18 19.93
C ALA A 188 -5.31 15.79 20.48
N LEU A 189 -5.80 14.91 19.61
CA LEU A 189 -6.11 13.53 19.96
C LEU A 189 -4.85 12.76 20.39
N GLN A 190 -3.73 12.91 19.66
CA GLN A 190 -2.46 12.27 19.99
C GLN A 190 -1.97 12.63 21.42
N ILE A 191 -2.17 13.88 21.86
CA ILE A 191 -1.82 14.32 23.22
C ILE A 191 -2.61 13.54 24.27
N GLY A 192 -3.91 13.38 24.07
CA GLY A 192 -4.78 12.61 24.96
C GLY A 192 -4.41 11.13 24.98
N ILE A 193 -4.16 10.54 23.80
CA ILE A 193 -3.80 9.13 23.65
C ILE A 193 -2.54 8.80 24.44
N ARG A 194 -1.48 9.60 24.26
CA ARG A 194 -0.20 9.39 24.95
C ARG A 194 -0.34 9.42 26.47
N ARG A 195 -1.25 10.24 26.98
CA ARG A 195 -1.46 10.41 28.41
C ARG A 195 -2.29 9.29 29.03
N VAL A 196 -3.30 8.80 28.32
CA VAL A 196 -4.23 7.79 28.86
C VAL A 196 -3.76 6.37 28.57
N LEU A 197 -3.20 6.14 27.38
CA LEU A 197 -2.72 4.82 26.94
C LEU A 197 -1.21 4.65 27.17
N GLU A 198 -0.56 5.63 27.82
CA GLU A 198 0.87 5.63 28.17
C GLU A 198 1.80 5.31 26.99
N THR A 199 1.43 5.78 25.79
CA THR A 199 2.21 5.54 24.57
C THR A 199 3.42 6.45 24.46
N GLY A 200 4.51 5.91 23.94
CA GLY A 200 5.72 6.64 23.57
C GLY A 200 5.55 7.49 22.32
N ASP A 201 6.57 8.30 22.03
CA ASP A 201 6.56 9.23 20.89
C ASP A 201 6.47 8.56 19.50
N GLN A 202 6.76 7.26 19.42
CA GLN A 202 6.84 6.48 18.18
C GLN A 202 5.75 5.41 18.05
N ASP A 203 4.91 5.25 19.07
CA ASP A 203 3.88 4.18 19.07
C ASP A 203 2.62 4.59 18.31
N LEU A 204 2.46 5.88 18.03
CA LEU A 204 1.34 6.42 17.25
C LEU A 204 1.80 7.62 16.44
N GLU A 205 1.63 7.52 15.12
CA GLU A 205 1.90 8.60 14.18
C GLU A 205 0.60 9.29 13.76
N VAL A 206 0.70 10.59 13.51
CA VAL A 206 -0.41 11.41 13.00
C VAL A 206 0.03 12.24 11.82
N MET A 207 -0.86 12.40 10.85
CA MET A 207 -0.63 13.19 9.64
C MET A 207 -1.95 13.60 9.00
N THR A 208 -1.88 14.34 7.92
CA THR A 208 -3.01 14.70 7.08
C THR A 208 -2.89 14.04 5.71
N LEU A 209 -4.03 13.72 5.12
CA LEU A 209 -4.16 13.26 3.75
C LEU A 209 -5.16 14.17 3.05
N LYS A 210 -4.85 14.50 1.80
CA LYS A 210 -5.80 15.13 0.90
C LYS A 210 -6.40 14.09 -0.03
N GLU A 211 -7.73 13.93 0.03
CA GLU A 211 -8.44 12.98 -0.83
C GLU A 211 -8.56 13.49 -2.27
N ALA A 212 -9.03 12.62 -3.16
CA ALA A 212 -9.21 12.94 -4.58
C ALA A 212 -10.17 14.11 -4.82
N ASP A 213 -11.11 14.35 -3.91
CA ASP A 213 -12.09 15.45 -3.96
C ASP A 213 -11.65 16.70 -3.17
N ASP A 214 -10.34 16.86 -2.95
CA ASP A 214 -9.70 17.98 -2.26
C ASP A 214 -10.05 18.16 -0.78
N ARG A 215 -10.72 17.16 -0.19
CA ARG A 215 -11.04 17.19 1.23
C ARG A 215 -9.85 16.75 2.08
N GLU A 216 -9.68 17.43 3.21
CA GLU A 216 -8.59 17.18 4.15
C GLU A 216 -9.03 16.19 5.23
N VAL A 217 -8.23 15.17 5.47
CA VAL A 217 -8.55 14.09 6.39
C VAL A 217 -7.38 13.90 7.34
N GLY A 218 -7.66 13.90 8.63
CA GLY A 218 -6.69 13.57 9.66
C GLY A 218 -6.51 12.06 9.76
N VAL A 219 -5.28 11.58 9.83
CA VAL A 219 -4.96 10.15 9.94
C VAL A 219 -4.15 9.88 11.20
N LEU A 220 -4.54 8.83 11.91
CA LEU A 220 -3.80 8.25 13.01
C LEU A 220 -3.52 6.78 12.70
N PHE A 221 -2.29 6.33 12.93
CA PHE A 221 -1.92 4.93 12.74
C PHE A 221 -0.77 4.53 13.65
N ASP A 222 -0.69 3.24 13.94
CA ASP A 222 0.42 2.64 14.64
C ASP A 222 1.48 2.18 13.62
N PRO A 223 2.70 2.72 13.64
CA PRO A 223 3.74 2.32 12.69
C PRO A 223 4.29 0.90 12.92
N MET A 224 3.91 0.21 14.00
CA MET A 224 4.34 -1.16 14.29
C MET A 224 3.76 -2.16 13.28
N PRO A 225 4.60 -2.96 12.60
CA PRO A 225 4.13 -4.01 11.70
C PRO A 225 3.22 -5.01 12.43
N GLY A 226 2.02 -5.23 11.90
CA GLY A 226 1.03 -6.14 12.49
C GLY A 226 0.07 -5.48 13.50
N GLY A 227 0.32 -4.22 13.89
CA GLY A 227 -0.51 -3.44 14.81
C GLY A 227 -0.37 -3.87 16.27
N SER A 228 -0.20 -2.90 17.17
CA SER A 228 -0.15 -3.14 18.62
C SER A 228 -1.54 -3.31 19.27
N GLY A 229 -2.62 -3.12 18.50
CA GLY A 229 -3.98 -3.08 19.04
C GLY A 229 -4.37 -1.75 19.70
N LEU A 230 -3.60 -0.69 19.45
CA LEU A 230 -3.82 0.63 20.05
C LEU A 230 -5.16 1.27 19.66
N LEU A 231 -5.60 1.14 18.40
CA LEU A 231 -6.87 1.74 17.95
C LEU A 231 -8.12 1.09 18.57
N PRO A 232 -8.20 -0.25 18.72
CA PRO A 232 -9.23 -0.88 19.55
C PRO A 232 -9.25 -0.36 21.00
N LEU A 233 -8.09 -0.20 21.63
CA LEU A 233 -7.98 0.32 23.00
C LEU A 233 -8.41 1.78 23.10
N LEU A 234 -8.04 2.61 22.11
CA LEU A 234 -8.46 4.00 21.98
C LEU A 234 -9.99 4.15 22.00
N ARG A 235 -10.72 3.28 21.31
CA ARG A 235 -12.19 3.33 21.31
C ARG A 235 -12.79 3.07 22.69
N GLN A 236 -12.17 2.21 23.50
CA GLN A 236 -12.62 1.90 24.85
C GLN A 236 -12.41 3.09 25.80
N HIS A 237 -11.29 3.80 25.65
CA HIS A 237 -10.92 4.93 26.50
C HIS A 237 -11.17 6.30 25.85
N TRP A 238 -12.01 6.38 24.82
CA TRP A 238 -12.17 7.60 24.02
C TRP A 238 -12.52 8.83 24.86
N GLY A 239 -13.50 8.71 25.77
CA GLY A 239 -13.90 9.82 26.62
C GLY A 239 -12.78 10.31 27.55
N GLU A 240 -12.00 9.37 28.11
CA GLU A 240 -10.84 9.68 28.95
C GLU A 240 -9.74 10.39 28.14
N VAL A 241 -9.50 9.91 26.92
CA VAL A 241 -8.53 10.50 25.97
C VAL A 241 -8.91 11.93 25.61
N ILE A 242 -10.16 12.19 25.23
CA ILE A 242 -10.64 13.54 24.91
C ILE A 242 -10.50 14.47 26.12
N GLN A 243 -10.88 14.00 27.31
CA GLN A 243 -10.76 14.79 28.54
C GLN A 243 -9.29 15.11 28.88
N ALA A 244 -8.40 14.13 28.80
CA ALA A 244 -6.97 14.31 29.06
C ALA A 244 -6.30 15.26 28.06
N ALA A 245 -6.72 15.23 26.79
CA ALA A 245 -6.28 16.17 25.77
C ALA A 245 -6.74 17.61 26.10
N ARG A 246 -8.02 17.79 26.45
CA ARG A 246 -8.58 19.09 26.84
C ARG A 246 -7.87 19.69 28.05
N GLU A 247 -7.61 18.89 29.07
CA GLU A 247 -6.89 19.31 30.27
C GLU A 247 -5.48 19.78 29.94
N SER A 248 -4.72 18.99 29.16
CA SER A 248 -3.36 19.36 28.75
C SER A 248 -3.33 20.65 27.93
N LEU A 249 -4.23 20.82 26.96
CA LEU A 249 -4.27 22.01 26.10
C LEU A 249 -4.75 23.27 26.85
N SER A 250 -5.71 23.11 27.76
CA SER A 250 -6.28 24.22 28.56
C SER A 250 -5.33 24.69 29.66
N ALA A 251 -4.47 23.81 30.17
CA ALA A 251 -3.48 24.15 31.20
C ALA A 251 -2.32 25.03 30.66
N CYS A 252 -2.16 25.14 29.35
CA CYS A 252 -1.12 25.96 28.73
C CYS A 252 -1.56 27.43 28.63
N ASP A 253 -0.61 28.34 28.88
CA ASP A 253 -0.81 29.80 28.90
C ASP A 253 -0.23 30.51 27.66
N CYS A 254 0.21 29.77 26.63
CA CYS A 254 0.72 30.37 25.40
C CYS A 254 -0.39 30.96 24.53
N GLU A 255 -0.01 31.87 23.62
CA GLU A 255 -0.95 32.55 22.72
C GLU A 255 -1.56 31.61 21.67
N SER A 256 -0.73 30.85 20.95
CA SER A 256 -1.18 29.97 19.87
C SER A 256 -0.63 28.55 20.02
N ALA A 257 0.68 28.38 20.02
CA ALA A 257 1.32 27.07 20.08
C ALA A 257 2.70 27.15 20.74
N CYS A 258 3.08 26.13 21.51
CA CYS A 258 4.43 25.99 22.06
C CYS A 258 4.79 24.51 22.29
N TYR A 259 6.06 24.24 22.59
CA TYR A 259 6.55 22.88 22.88
C TYR A 259 5.99 22.25 24.16
N ARG A 260 5.33 23.04 25.02
CA ARG A 260 4.64 22.53 26.23
C ARG A 260 3.22 22.01 25.94
N CYS A 261 2.65 22.33 24.77
CA CYS A 261 1.28 21.94 24.42
C CYS A 261 1.21 21.13 23.11
N VAL A 262 1.31 21.77 21.95
CA VAL A 262 1.05 21.15 20.64
C VAL A 262 2.29 20.95 19.77
N LEU A 263 3.36 21.72 20.00
CA LEU A 263 4.56 21.60 19.16
C LEU A 263 5.44 20.45 19.67
N ASN A 264 5.94 19.64 18.74
CA ASN A 264 7.00 18.68 19.01
C ASN A 264 7.95 18.63 17.81
N PHE A 265 9.03 17.85 17.92
CA PHE A 265 10.01 17.78 16.84
C PHE A 265 9.53 16.97 15.63
N ARG A 266 8.57 16.06 15.79
CA ARG A 266 8.03 15.23 14.69
C ARG A 266 7.02 15.99 13.85
N ASN A 267 6.26 16.92 14.44
CA ASN A 267 5.26 17.72 13.72
C ASN A 267 5.78 19.07 13.21
N GLN A 268 7.10 19.25 13.09
CA GLN A 268 7.74 20.48 12.56
C GLN A 268 7.16 20.96 11.24
N GLN A 269 6.72 20.03 10.38
CA GLN A 269 6.11 20.37 9.10
C GLN A 269 4.78 21.14 9.22
N HIS A 270 4.09 21.01 10.36
CA HIS A 270 2.80 21.63 10.64
C HIS A 270 2.86 22.78 11.65
N HIS A 271 4.04 23.17 12.14
CA HIS A 271 4.16 24.23 13.18
C HIS A 271 3.45 25.54 12.84
N GLY A 272 3.42 25.91 11.56
CA GLY A 272 2.71 27.12 11.09
C GLY A 272 1.19 27.02 11.15
N ALA A 273 0.63 25.81 11.18
CA ALA A 273 -0.81 25.55 11.23
C ALA A 273 -1.33 25.21 12.64
N LEU A 274 -0.44 24.79 13.55
CA LEU A 274 -0.83 24.35 14.89
C LEU A 274 -1.26 25.52 15.77
N ASN A 275 -2.40 25.36 16.45
CA ASN A 275 -2.98 26.33 17.36
C ASN A 275 -3.79 25.59 18.44
N ARG A 276 -3.45 25.80 19.72
CA ARG A 276 -4.09 25.13 20.85
C ARG A 276 -5.60 25.39 20.96
N HIS A 277 -6.05 26.57 20.55
CA HIS A 277 -7.48 26.93 20.57
C HIS A 277 -8.24 26.21 19.46
N ALA A 278 -7.64 26.10 18.26
CA ALA A 278 -8.19 25.29 17.17
C ALA A 278 -8.22 23.80 17.56
N ALA A 279 -7.16 23.30 18.19
CA ALA A 279 -7.09 21.95 18.74
C ALA A 279 -8.20 21.67 19.78
N LEU A 280 -8.46 22.61 20.70
CA LEU A 280 -9.55 22.50 21.68
C LEU A 280 -10.94 22.49 21.02
N ASN A 281 -11.15 23.31 19.99
CA ASN A 281 -12.39 23.31 19.22
C ASN A 281 -12.59 21.97 18.50
N ALA A 282 -11.54 21.46 17.85
CA ALA A 282 -11.59 20.16 17.17
C ALA A 282 -11.92 19.00 18.14
N LEU A 283 -11.41 19.04 19.38
CA LEU A 283 -11.79 18.09 20.44
C LEU A 283 -13.27 18.18 20.84
N THR A 284 -13.93 19.32 20.59
CA THR A 284 -15.37 19.47 20.81
C THR A 284 -16.16 18.77 19.70
N ASP A 285 -15.70 18.91 18.45
CA ASP A 285 -16.36 18.32 17.30
C ASP A 285 -16.29 16.78 17.30
N ILE A 286 -15.20 16.20 17.82
CA ILE A 286 -15.04 14.75 17.94
C ILE A 286 -15.46 14.18 19.31
N ASP A 287 -16.12 14.98 20.16
CA ASP A 287 -16.59 14.52 21.47
C ASP A 287 -17.86 13.69 21.34
N GLY A 288 -17.86 12.49 21.93
CA GLY A 288 -18.97 11.55 21.87
C GLY A 288 -18.51 10.12 21.62
N SER A 289 -19.46 9.21 21.44
CA SER A 289 -19.16 7.79 21.17
C SER A 289 -19.02 7.52 19.67
N PHE A 290 -18.14 6.58 19.31
CA PHE A 290 -18.12 6.01 17.96
C PHE A 290 -19.45 5.35 17.60
N LYS A 291 -20.11 5.85 16.56
CA LYS A 291 -21.33 5.29 15.98
C LYS A 291 -21.00 4.75 14.59
N ALA A 292 -20.68 3.47 14.51
CA ALA A 292 -20.51 2.78 13.23
C ALA A 292 -21.84 2.74 12.48
N THR A 293 -21.81 3.06 11.19
CA THR A 293 -23.01 3.15 10.34
C THR A 293 -22.98 2.13 9.22
N HIS A 294 -21.80 1.84 8.65
CA HIS A 294 -21.65 0.93 7.52
C HIS A 294 -20.28 0.24 7.57
N ALA A 295 -20.20 -0.99 7.08
CA ALA A 295 -18.93 -1.69 6.89
C ALA A 295 -18.25 -1.21 5.60
N ILE A 296 -16.92 -1.16 5.62
CA ILE A 296 -16.10 -0.91 4.44
C ILE A 296 -15.63 -2.28 3.93
N PRO A 297 -15.97 -2.69 2.69
CA PRO A 297 -15.52 -3.96 2.15
C PRO A 297 -13.99 -3.94 1.96
N PRO A 298 -13.32 -5.11 1.98
CA PRO A 298 -11.91 -5.18 1.63
C PRO A 298 -11.67 -4.71 0.19
N SER A 299 -10.52 -4.09 -0.03
CA SER A 299 -10.05 -3.66 -1.33
C SER A 299 -8.62 -4.15 -1.52
N PHE A 300 -8.35 -4.83 -2.63
CA PHE A 300 -7.02 -5.37 -2.93
C PHE A 300 -6.59 -4.90 -4.32
N VAL A 301 -5.42 -4.28 -4.42
CA VAL A 301 -4.76 -4.07 -5.72
C VAL A 301 -3.99 -5.34 -6.05
N GLU A 302 -4.51 -6.10 -7.00
CA GLU A 302 -3.77 -7.24 -7.56
C GLU A 302 -2.57 -6.72 -8.36
N GLN A 303 -1.36 -6.98 -7.87
CA GLN A 303 -0.12 -6.70 -8.59
C GLN A 303 -0.19 -7.31 -10.00
N SER A 304 0.00 -6.48 -11.02
CA SER A 304 0.41 -6.97 -12.33
C SER A 304 1.77 -7.63 -12.16
N VAL A 305 1.77 -8.96 -12.16
CA VAL A 305 3.02 -9.72 -12.25
C VAL A 305 3.68 -9.31 -13.56
N ASP A 306 4.87 -8.70 -13.48
CA ASP A 306 5.69 -8.41 -14.64
C ASP A 306 5.90 -9.71 -15.42
N THR A 307 5.39 -9.72 -16.64
CA THR A 307 5.29 -10.90 -17.50
C THR A 307 6.56 -11.06 -18.33
N ASP A 308 7.69 -11.23 -17.66
CA ASP A 308 8.91 -11.73 -18.31
C ASP A 308 9.20 -13.21 -17.98
N ALA A 309 8.36 -13.85 -17.17
CA ALA A 309 8.31 -15.30 -17.03
C ALA A 309 7.29 -15.92 -18.01
N ALA A 310 7.45 -15.64 -19.30
CA ALA A 310 6.81 -16.41 -20.35
C ALA A 310 7.48 -17.79 -20.43
N ASP A 311 7.12 -18.71 -19.52
CA ASP A 311 7.22 -20.18 -19.72
C ASP A 311 6.76 -21.05 -18.52
N SER A 312 6.16 -20.51 -17.45
CA SER A 312 5.55 -21.37 -16.42
C SER A 312 4.23 -21.98 -16.93
N LYS A 313 4.09 -23.30 -16.84
CA LYS A 313 2.96 -24.09 -17.35
C LYS A 313 1.62 -23.58 -16.78
N ALA A 314 0.59 -23.47 -17.63
CA ALA A 314 -0.75 -23.01 -17.23
C ALA A 314 -1.34 -23.80 -16.03
N GLU A 315 -0.87 -25.03 -15.84
CA GLU A 315 -1.20 -25.91 -14.72
C GLU A 315 -0.73 -25.40 -13.35
N GLU A 316 0.47 -24.82 -13.29
CA GLU A 316 1.03 -24.24 -12.05
C GLU A 316 0.26 -22.98 -11.66
N TRP A 317 -0.14 -22.20 -12.68
CA TRP A 317 -0.90 -20.98 -12.48
C TRP A 317 -2.32 -21.26 -11.99
N PHE A 318 -3.02 -22.24 -12.56
CA PHE A 318 -4.35 -22.64 -12.08
C PHE A 318 -4.31 -23.16 -10.64
N THR A 319 -3.28 -23.94 -10.29
CA THR A 319 -3.07 -24.39 -8.90
C THR A 319 -2.84 -23.22 -7.95
N ALA A 320 -2.04 -22.21 -8.35
CA ALA A 320 -1.83 -21.01 -7.56
C ALA A 320 -3.12 -20.17 -7.42
N LEU A 321 -3.94 -20.10 -8.48
CA LEU A 321 -5.24 -19.42 -8.49
C LEU A 321 -6.18 -20.01 -7.44
N LEU A 322 -6.35 -21.35 -7.44
CA LEU A 322 -7.21 -22.03 -6.47
C LEU A 322 -6.74 -21.79 -5.03
N LYS A 323 -5.43 -21.90 -4.77
CA LYS A 323 -4.86 -21.64 -3.42
C LYS A 323 -5.08 -20.20 -2.96
N THR A 324 -4.83 -19.24 -3.84
CA THR A 324 -4.95 -17.80 -3.52
C THR A 324 -6.39 -17.42 -3.18
N LYS A 325 -7.36 -18.03 -3.84
CA LYS A 325 -8.80 -17.79 -3.61
C LYS A 325 -9.42 -18.80 -2.63
N SER A 326 -8.60 -19.63 -1.97
CA SER A 326 -9.03 -20.63 -0.98
C SER A 326 -10.08 -21.65 -1.48
N PHE A 327 -10.04 -21.98 -2.77
CA PHE A 327 -10.86 -23.06 -3.33
C PHE A 327 -10.29 -24.44 -2.94
N PRO A 328 -11.13 -25.49 -2.87
CA PRO A 328 -10.66 -26.86 -2.81
C PRO A 328 -9.68 -27.15 -3.95
N LEU A 329 -8.65 -27.94 -3.65
CA LEU A 329 -7.73 -28.41 -4.69
C LEU A 329 -8.33 -29.63 -5.38
N TYR A 330 -8.04 -29.76 -6.67
CA TYR A 330 -8.36 -30.95 -7.44
C TYR A 330 -7.68 -32.19 -6.82
N ASP A 331 -8.30 -33.36 -7.01
CA ASP A 331 -7.81 -34.64 -6.48
C ASP A 331 -7.06 -35.48 -7.55
N ALA A 332 -7.25 -35.15 -8.83
CA ALA A 332 -6.51 -35.75 -9.93
C ALA A 332 -6.11 -34.71 -11.00
N ALA A 333 -4.87 -34.79 -11.48
CA ALA A 333 -4.40 -34.07 -12.66
C ALA A 333 -4.23 -35.03 -13.84
N GLN A 334 -4.38 -34.54 -15.08
CA GLN A 334 -4.30 -35.34 -16.30
C GLN A 334 -5.24 -36.57 -16.25
N TYR A 335 -6.48 -36.34 -15.82
CA TYR A 335 -7.45 -37.40 -15.50
C TYR A 335 -8.14 -37.92 -16.76
N GLN A 336 -7.94 -39.21 -17.05
CA GLN A 336 -8.55 -39.86 -18.22
C GLN A 336 -9.96 -40.36 -17.92
N VAL A 337 -10.93 -39.90 -18.71
CA VAL A 337 -12.34 -40.32 -18.65
C VAL A 337 -12.69 -41.20 -19.85
N SER A 338 -13.18 -42.40 -19.57
CA SER A 338 -13.67 -43.34 -20.57
C SER A 338 -15.10 -42.98 -21.00
N LEU A 339 -15.28 -42.63 -22.26
CA LEU A 339 -16.55 -42.16 -22.84
C LEU A 339 -17.29 -43.30 -23.56
N SER A 340 -18.59 -43.09 -23.79
CA SER A 340 -19.44 -44.05 -24.51
C SER A 340 -18.94 -44.30 -25.94
N GLY A 341 -18.92 -45.57 -26.34
CA GLY A 341 -18.42 -46.02 -27.65
C GLY A 341 -16.90 -46.25 -27.73
N GLY A 342 -16.21 -46.45 -26.60
CA GLY A 342 -14.80 -46.83 -26.56
C GLY A 342 -13.78 -45.70 -26.76
N SER A 343 -14.25 -44.45 -26.85
CA SER A 343 -13.40 -43.25 -26.88
C SER A 343 -13.03 -42.78 -25.45
N HIS A 344 -11.98 -41.99 -25.29
CA HIS A 344 -11.63 -41.36 -24.02
C HIS A 344 -11.27 -39.88 -24.21
N THR A 345 -11.28 -39.11 -23.13
CA THR A 345 -10.77 -37.73 -23.06
C THR A 345 -9.89 -37.58 -21.82
N ILE A 346 -8.95 -36.64 -21.83
CA ILE A 346 -8.03 -36.38 -20.72
C ILE A 346 -8.27 -34.94 -20.29
N ALA A 347 -8.73 -34.73 -19.06
CA ALA A 347 -8.89 -33.40 -18.47
C ALA A 347 -7.60 -32.99 -17.76
N ASP A 348 -7.24 -31.71 -17.81
CA ASP A 348 -6.06 -31.20 -17.13
C ASP A 348 -6.19 -31.35 -15.62
N PHE A 349 -7.40 -31.12 -15.08
CA PHE A 349 -7.74 -31.36 -13.68
C PHE A 349 -9.11 -31.99 -13.52
N ALA A 350 -9.28 -32.76 -12.46
CA ALA A 350 -10.55 -33.32 -12.06
C ALA A 350 -10.77 -33.19 -10.55
N PHE A 351 -12.02 -32.94 -10.17
CA PHE A 351 -12.55 -33.13 -8.84
C PHE A 351 -13.41 -34.39 -8.90
N THR A 352 -12.80 -35.55 -8.69
CA THR A 352 -13.44 -36.84 -8.95
C THR A 352 -14.64 -37.09 -8.03
N THR A 353 -14.56 -36.63 -6.78
CA THR A 353 -15.69 -36.68 -5.84
C THR A 353 -16.88 -35.86 -6.33
N ALA A 354 -16.63 -34.65 -6.82
CA ALA A 354 -17.67 -33.75 -7.30
C ALA A 354 -18.07 -33.97 -8.77
N LYS A 355 -17.43 -34.94 -9.45
CA LYS A 355 -17.57 -35.20 -10.89
C LYS A 355 -17.41 -33.94 -11.75
N VAL A 356 -16.40 -33.12 -11.44
CA VAL A 356 -16.06 -31.94 -12.24
C VAL A 356 -14.76 -32.17 -13.01
N LEU A 357 -14.77 -31.90 -14.31
CA LEU A 357 -13.59 -31.90 -15.19
C LEU A 357 -13.26 -30.48 -15.60
N VAL A 358 -11.99 -30.09 -15.48
CA VAL A 358 -11.48 -28.78 -15.89
C VAL A 358 -10.50 -28.97 -17.05
N PHE A 359 -10.77 -28.29 -18.16
CA PHE A 359 -9.92 -28.26 -19.34
C PHE A 359 -9.30 -26.87 -19.49
N ILE A 360 -7.97 -26.82 -19.58
CA ILE A 360 -7.18 -25.62 -19.82
C ILE A 360 -6.54 -25.72 -21.19
N ASP A 361 -7.20 -25.13 -22.18
CA ASP A 361 -6.74 -25.18 -23.56
C ASP A 361 -5.50 -24.28 -23.74
N GLY A 362 -4.34 -24.91 -23.93
CA GLY A 362 -3.09 -24.24 -24.24
C GLY A 362 -3.07 -23.71 -25.68
N LEU A 363 -2.97 -22.39 -25.85
CA LEU A 363 -2.77 -21.77 -27.17
C LEU A 363 -1.31 -21.92 -27.61
N SER A 364 -0.91 -23.09 -28.10
CA SER A 364 0.30 -23.19 -28.91
C SER A 364 0.00 -22.70 -30.35
N LYS A 365 0.59 -21.56 -30.72
CA LYS A 365 0.43 -20.84 -32.02
C LYS A 365 0.80 -21.72 -33.24
N PRO A 366 0.26 -21.46 -34.46
CA PRO A 366 -0.30 -20.20 -34.95
C PRO A 366 -1.77 -20.26 -35.40
N ILE A 367 -2.59 -19.34 -34.86
CA ILE A 367 -3.76 -18.65 -35.46
C ILE A 367 -4.86 -19.51 -36.14
N HIS A 368 -4.80 -20.83 -36.15
CA HIS A 368 -5.92 -21.73 -36.44
C HIS A 368 -5.72 -23.02 -35.66
N GLY A 369 -6.31 -23.14 -34.46
CA GLY A 369 -6.45 -24.44 -33.81
C GLY A 369 -7.10 -25.42 -34.79
N ASN A 370 -6.59 -26.66 -34.87
CA ASN A 370 -7.08 -27.66 -35.84
C ASN A 370 -8.61 -27.83 -35.69
N PRO A 371 -9.43 -27.40 -36.68
CA PRO A 371 -10.88 -27.43 -36.57
C PRO A 371 -11.43 -28.85 -36.35
N GLU A 372 -10.71 -29.86 -36.85
CA GLU A 372 -11.07 -31.26 -36.65
C GLU A 372 -10.85 -31.70 -35.20
N GLN A 373 -9.81 -31.19 -34.55
CA GLN A 373 -9.50 -31.46 -33.15
C GLN A 373 -10.52 -30.77 -32.23
N GLN A 374 -10.81 -29.48 -32.46
CA GLN A 374 -11.86 -28.77 -31.72
C GLN A 374 -13.23 -29.46 -31.82
N ARG A 375 -13.56 -30.00 -33.00
CA ARG A 375 -14.78 -30.79 -33.20
C ARG A 375 -14.76 -32.10 -32.40
N LYS A 376 -13.61 -32.79 -32.35
CA LYS A 376 -13.44 -34.02 -31.55
C LYS A 376 -13.54 -33.73 -30.06
N ASP A 377 -12.89 -32.66 -29.59
CA ASP A 377 -12.91 -32.25 -28.17
C ASP A 377 -14.33 -31.84 -27.74
N LYS A 378 -15.04 -31.07 -28.57
CA LYS A 378 -16.44 -30.70 -28.30
C LYS A 378 -17.36 -31.93 -28.18
N VAL A 379 -17.19 -32.92 -29.06
CA VAL A 379 -17.95 -34.19 -28.98
C VAL A 379 -17.58 -34.98 -27.73
N ALA A 380 -16.29 -35.04 -27.39
CA ALA A 380 -15.80 -35.74 -26.20
C ALA A 380 -16.35 -35.11 -24.91
N ARG A 381 -16.30 -33.78 -24.79
CA ARG A 381 -16.83 -33.01 -23.66
C ARG A 381 -18.36 -33.17 -23.55
N ALA A 382 -19.09 -33.19 -24.67
CA ALA A 382 -20.53 -33.46 -24.66
C ALA A 382 -20.86 -34.89 -24.18
N LYS A 383 -20.06 -35.89 -24.55
CA LYS A 383 -20.20 -37.25 -24.02
C LYS A 383 -19.91 -37.32 -22.52
N ALA A 384 -18.91 -36.59 -22.03
CA ALA A 384 -18.60 -36.52 -20.60
C ALA A 384 -19.78 -35.93 -19.81
N ARG A 385 -20.36 -34.83 -20.30
CA ARG A 385 -21.60 -34.24 -19.75
C ARG A 385 -22.77 -35.23 -19.72
N ALA A 386 -22.98 -35.98 -20.80
CA ALA A 386 -24.02 -37.01 -20.86
C ALA A 386 -23.80 -38.19 -19.88
N GLN A 387 -22.56 -38.40 -19.42
CA GLN A 387 -22.20 -39.40 -18.40
C GLN A 387 -22.24 -38.84 -16.97
N GLY A 388 -22.74 -37.61 -16.79
CA GLY A 388 -22.91 -36.99 -15.48
C GLY A 388 -21.69 -36.27 -14.94
N TRP A 389 -20.74 -35.88 -15.81
CA TRP A 389 -19.63 -35.00 -15.44
C TRP A 389 -19.98 -33.53 -15.74
N SER A 390 -19.74 -32.64 -14.79
CA SER A 390 -19.70 -31.20 -15.04
C SER A 390 -18.39 -30.86 -15.73
N VAL A 391 -18.43 -30.05 -16.78
CA VAL A 391 -17.25 -29.75 -17.60
C VAL A 391 -17.07 -28.24 -17.68
N VAL A 392 -15.97 -27.78 -17.11
CA VAL A 392 -15.52 -26.39 -17.04
C VAL A 392 -14.35 -26.20 -18.00
N GLU A 393 -14.40 -25.17 -18.84
CA GLU A 393 -13.46 -24.97 -19.95
C GLU A 393 -12.89 -23.55 -19.90
N SER A 394 -11.56 -23.42 -19.96
CA SER A 394 -10.90 -22.12 -20.09
C SER A 394 -9.69 -22.22 -21.00
N SER A 395 -9.29 -21.09 -21.58
CA SER A 395 -8.00 -21.03 -22.29
C SER A 395 -6.90 -20.59 -21.31
N ALA A 396 -5.67 -21.03 -21.57
CA ALA A 396 -4.52 -20.60 -20.77
C ALA A 396 -4.33 -19.06 -20.74
N GLN A 397 -4.85 -18.34 -21.75
CA GLN A 397 -4.84 -16.89 -21.80
C GLN A 397 -6.01 -16.27 -21.03
N ALA A 398 -7.20 -16.88 -21.09
CA ALA A 398 -8.37 -16.44 -20.33
C ALA A 398 -8.16 -16.60 -18.83
N LEU A 399 -7.41 -17.62 -18.41
CA LEU A 399 -6.94 -17.73 -17.04
C LEU A 399 -6.18 -16.47 -16.60
N LYS A 400 -5.36 -15.87 -17.47
CA LYS A 400 -4.63 -14.64 -17.14
C LYS A 400 -5.50 -13.37 -17.09
N ASP A 401 -6.73 -13.41 -17.61
CA ASP A 401 -7.68 -12.30 -17.58
C ASP A 401 -8.57 -12.39 -16.33
N LYS A 402 -8.59 -11.32 -15.53
CA LYS A 402 -9.28 -11.30 -14.24
C LYS A 402 -10.79 -11.54 -14.34
N THR A 403 -11.41 -11.01 -15.39
CA THR A 403 -12.86 -11.15 -15.59
C THR A 403 -13.20 -12.59 -15.97
N MET A 404 -12.38 -13.18 -16.83
CA MET A 404 -12.58 -14.54 -17.31
C MET A 404 -12.21 -15.58 -16.25
N ALA A 405 -11.17 -15.33 -15.43
CA ALA A 405 -10.79 -16.19 -14.32
C ALA A 405 -11.82 -16.16 -13.19
N ALA A 406 -12.40 -15.00 -12.88
CA ALA A 406 -13.50 -14.90 -11.92
C ALA A 406 -14.74 -15.67 -12.41
N ALA A 407 -15.14 -15.49 -13.67
CA ALA A 407 -16.24 -16.24 -14.26
C ALA A 407 -16.01 -17.76 -14.24
N LEU A 408 -14.76 -18.19 -14.45
CA LEU A 408 -14.37 -19.60 -14.36
C LEU A 408 -14.50 -20.15 -12.93
N LEU A 409 -14.04 -19.39 -11.93
CA LEU A 409 -14.12 -19.79 -10.52
C LEU A 409 -15.58 -19.79 -10.03
N ASP A 410 -16.39 -18.84 -10.47
CA ASP A 410 -17.83 -18.82 -10.18
C ASP A 410 -18.53 -20.05 -10.77
N GLU A 411 -18.22 -20.41 -12.03
CA GLU A 411 -18.73 -21.63 -12.67
C GLU A 411 -18.27 -22.89 -11.91
N LEU A 412 -16.99 -22.93 -11.51
CA LEU A 412 -16.44 -24.04 -10.73
C LEU A 412 -17.10 -24.17 -9.35
N ALA A 413 -17.33 -23.05 -8.65
CA ALA A 413 -17.98 -23.02 -7.34
C ALA A 413 -19.38 -23.63 -7.39
N VAL A 414 -20.18 -23.25 -8.40
CA VAL A 414 -21.54 -23.81 -8.60
C VAL A 414 -21.51 -25.34 -8.69
N TYR A 415 -20.51 -25.91 -9.36
CA TYR A 415 -20.40 -27.36 -9.48
C TYR A 415 -19.84 -28.07 -8.24
N LEU A 416 -18.99 -27.40 -7.45
CA LEU A 416 -18.46 -27.96 -6.22
C LEU A 416 -19.46 -27.89 -5.06
N GLU A 417 -20.23 -26.82 -4.94
CA GLU A 417 -21.27 -26.64 -3.90
C GLU A 417 -22.45 -27.60 -4.07
N ALA A 418 -22.79 -27.98 -5.31
CA ALA A 418 -23.88 -28.92 -5.61
C ALA A 418 -23.66 -30.33 -5.02
N VAL A 419 -22.49 -30.61 -4.43
CA VAL A 419 -22.09 -31.92 -3.89
C VAL A 419 -21.98 -31.89 -2.36
N GLU A 420 -21.80 -30.72 -1.74
CA GLU A 420 -21.80 -30.58 -0.27
C GLU A 420 -23.22 -30.52 0.33
N GLY A 421 -24.24 -30.36 -0.51
CA GLY A 421 -25.65 -30.26 -0.12
C GLY A 421 -26.47 -31.56 -0.18
N ASP A 422 -25.86 -32.71 -0.49
CA ASP A 422 -26.52 -34.01 -0.67
C ASP A 422 -26.08 -35.05 0.38
#